data_AF-A0A0D0BYD6-F1
#
_entry.id   AF-A0A0D0BYD6-F1
#
_cell.length_a   1.000
_cell.length_b   1.000
_cell.length_c   1.000
_cell.angle_alpha   90.00
_cell.angle_beta   90.00
_cell.angle_gamma   90.00
#
_symmetry.space_group_name_H-M   'P 1'
#
loop_
_entity.id
_entity.type
_entity.pdbx_description
1 polymer ?
#
loop_
_entity_poly.entity_id
_entity_poly.type
_entity_poly.pdbx_seq_one_letter_code
_entity_poly.pdbx_strand_id
1 'polypeptide(L)'
;MGTHSTTSVGSHQQPAISIDRPGEFRTEYHPHSGRPPVTQTYEEFGACSTIYIKPTDEAPFCPFQTHGDFQFVEIVLNAALNKAQVDALLDLIDRVAKGAAKVMLKNEAELCKACDNVVAKLTPFLKHPVTATYKKQPVTYEVHTRPVWEWALDLLANPLLAPYFVWDAERLYKHNGTEYERFFHEPWTADCWWDIQSNLPDDVENTIPFGFILYADKTKLSSHGTVKGYPIVVCCANLPVNIWNGKGLGGSCVVGWLPIVPEDAEEEDYKEQ
;
A
#
# COMPACT_ATOMS: atom_id res chain seq x y z
N MET A 1 -29.93 -56.21 -58.66
CA MET A 1 -29.74 -54.90 -57.99
C MET A 1 -29.73 -55.16 -56.50
N GLY A 2 -28.54 -55.35 -55.92
CA GLY A 2 -28.37 -55.59 -54.49
C GLY A 2 -28.13 -54.28 -53.76
N THR A 3 -28.89 -54.00 -52.70
CA THR A 3 -28.69 -52.86 -51.81
C THR A 3 -27.93 -53.32 -50.58
N HIS A 4 -26.69 -52.84 -50.43
CA HIS A 4 -25.88 -53.05 -49.24
C HIS A 4 -26.25 -52.05 -48.13
N SER A 5 -26.60 -52.59 -46.96
CA SER A 5 -26.56 -51.87 -45.69
C SER A 5 -25.11 -51.67 -45.25
N THR A 6 -24.76 -50.48 -44.78
CA THR A 6 -23.53 -50.28 -44.00
C THR A 6 -23.84 -49.32 -42.85
N THR A 7 -23.82 -49.86 -41.64
CA THR A 7 -23.86 -49.12 -40.37
C THR A 7 -22.47 -48.53 -40.13
N SER A 8 -22.36 -47.24 -39.86
CA SER A 8 -21.11 -46.63 -39.37
C SER A 8 -21.34 -45.94 -38.02
N VAL A 9 -20.44 -46.29 -37.11
CA VAL A 9 -20.39 -46.02 -35.68
C VAL A 9 -20.19 -44.54 -35.40
N GLY A 10 -20.80 -44.09 -34.29
CA GLY A 10 -20.79 -42.69 -33.84
C GLY A 10 -19.39 -42.17 -33.51
N SER A 11 -19.16 -40.91 -33.91
CA SER A 11 -18.06 -40.10 -33.41
C SER A 11 -18.50 -39.42 -32.12
N HIS A 12 -17.95 -39.88 -30.98
CA HIS A 12 -17.87 -39.05 -29.80
C HIS A 12 -17.00 -37.83 -30.14
N GLN A 13 -17.64 -36.69 -30.41
CA GLN A 13 -16.95 -35.40 -30.35
C GLN A 13 -16.72 -35.07 -28.89
N GLN A 14 -15.50 -35.31 -28.46
CA GLN A 14 -14.90 -34.75 -27.26
C GLN A 14 -15.01 -33.22 -27.36
N PRO A 15 -15.52 -32.51 -26.33
CA PRO A 15 -15.63 -31.07 -26.41
C PRO A 15 -14.23 -30.47 -26.58
N ALA A 16 -14.06 -29.67 -27.62
CA ALA A 16 -12.83 -28.96 -27.90
C ALA A 16 -12.51 -28.06 -26.70
N ILE A 17 -11.42 -28.37 -25.99
CA ILE A 17 -10.85 -27.46 -25.01
C ILE A 17 -10.24 -26.31 -25.81
N SER A 18 -10.94 -25.19 -25.85
CA SER A 18 -10.43 -23.93 -26.38
C SER A 18 -9.36 -23.40 -25.42
N ILE A 19 -8.12 -23.86 -25.58
CA ILE A 19 -6.93 -23.24 -24.97
C ILE A 19 -6.39 -22.25 -26.01
N ASP A 20 -6.67 -20.97 -25.87
CA ASP A 20 -5.83 -19.96 -26.53
C ASP A 20 -5.98 -18.55 -25.94
N ARG A 21 -5.45 -18.34 -24.71
CA ARG A 21 -5.08 -17.00 -24.20
C ARG A 21 -3.83 -17.09 -23.30
N PRO A 22 -2.62 -17.23 -23.87
CA PRO A 22 -1.39 -17.06 -23.10
C PRO A 22 -1.36 -15.67 -22.47
N GLY A 23 -1.08 -15.58 -21.16
CA GLY A 23 -1.05 -14.30 -20.43
C GLY A 23 -2.34 -13.92 -19.70
N GLU A 24 -3.31 -14.83 -19.61
CA GLU A 24 -4.49 -14.65 -18.76
C GLU A 24 -4.13 -14.81 -17.27
N PHE A 25 -4.71 -13.97 -16.41
CA PHE A 25 -4.56 -14.03 -14.96
C PHE A 25 -5.85 -14.49 -14.31
N ARG A 26 -5.72 -15.25 -13.23
CA ARG A 26 -6.84 -15.68 -12.39
C ARG A 26 -6.60 -15.28 -10.96
N THR A 27 -7.59 -14.65 -10.35
CA THR A 27 -7.62 -14.30 -8.94
C THR A 27 -8.68 -15.14 -8.26
N GLU A 28 -8.27 -15.93 -7.27
CA GLU A 28 -9.19 -16.63 -6.37
C GLU A 28 -9.24 -15.88 -5.05
N TYR A 29 -10.45 -15.52 -4.62
CA TYR A 29 -10.66 -14.87 -3.33
C TYR A 29 -10.89 -15.91 -2.23
N HIS A 30 -10.52 -15.58 -1.01
CA HIS A 30 -10.82 -16.42 0.15
C HIS A 30 -12.33 -16.69 0.26
N PRO A 31 -12.78 -17.92 0.62
CA PRO A 31 -14.20 -18.24 0.75
C PRO A 31 -14.97 -17.30 1.69
N HIS A 32 -14.34 -16.81 2.76
CA HIS A 32 -14.96 -15.84 3.69
C HIS A 32 -15.34 -14.51 3.03
N SER A 33 -14.72 -14.16 1.90
CA SER A 33 -15.06 -12.95 1.15
C SER A 33 -16.40 -13.05 0.41
N GLY A 34 -16.90 -14.27 0.16
CA GLY A 34 -18.07 -14.51 -0.69
C GLY A 34 -17.90 -14.14 -2.16
N ARG A 35 -16.69 -13.76 -2.60
CA ARG A 35 -16.41 -13.35 -3.98
C ARG A 35 -16.10 -14.54 -4.88
N PRO A 36 -16.69 -14.63 -6.08
CA PRO A 36 -16.32 -15.66 -7.04
C PRO A 36 -14.92 -15.39 -7.62
N PRO A 37 -14.19 -16.43 -8.07
CA PRO A 37 -12.94 -16.24 -8.80
C PRO A 37 -13.14 -15.37 -10.04
N VAL A 38 -12.16 -14.55 -10.34
CA VAL A 38 -12.16 -13.64 -11.50
C VAL A 38 -10.99 -13.99 -12.41
N THR A 39 -11.23 -13.91 -13.71
CA THR A 39 -10.22 -14.11 -14.75
C THR A 39 -10.09 -12.83 -15.56
N GLN A 40 -8.86 -12.37 -15.80
CA GLN A 40 -8.54 -11.08 -16.40
C GLN A 40 -7.46 -11.25 -17.48
N THR A 41 -7.47 -10.39 -18.50
CA THR A 41 -6.36 -10.34 -19.46
C THR A 41 -5.13 -9.65 -18.86
N TYR A 42 -3.99 -9.73 -19.54
CA TYR A 42 -2.78 -9.01 -19.13
C TYR A 42 -3.00 -7.49 -19.02
N GLU A 43 -3.77 -6.90 -19.93
CA GLU A 43 -4.07 -5.47 -19.96
C GLU A 43 -4.99 -5.03 -18.81
N GLU A 44 -5.81 -5.95 -18.30
CA GLU A 44 -6.73 -5.71 -17.18
C GLU A 44 -6.06 -5.97 -15.83
N PHE A 45 -5.14 -6.94 -15.79
CA PHE A 45 -4.45 -7.36 -14.58
C PHE A 45 -3.38 -6.33 -14.16
N GLY A 46 -3.57 -5.70 -13.00
CA GLY A 46 -2.67 -4.66 -12.50
C GLY A 46 -2.90 -3.27 -13.10
N ALA A 47 -3.95 -3.08 -13.91
CA ALA A 47 -4.34 -1.78 -14.43
C ALA A 47 -4.97 -0.90 -13.33
N CYS A 48 -4.10 -0.23 -12.57
CA CYS A 48 -4.48 0.97 -11.85
C CYS A 48 -4.27 2.16 -12.80
N SER A 49 -5.36 2.78 -13.24
CA SER A 49 -5.36 3.83 -14.24
C SER A 49 -4.56 5.06 -13.80
N THR A 50 -3.44 5.34 -14.47
CA THR A 50 -3.10 6.67 -15.00
C THR A 50 -1.98 6.54 -16.03
N ILE A 51 -2.34 6.38 -17.30
CA ILE A 51 -1.41 6.63 -18.41
C ILE A 51 -1.67 8.08 -18.86
N TYR A 52 -0.73 8.98 -18.58
CA TYR A 52 -0.70 10.32 -19.17
C TYR A 52 0.11 10.26 -20.47
N ILE A 53 -0.57 10.45 -21.61
CA ILE A 53 0.07 10.65 -22.92
C ILE A 53 0.22 12.17 -23.13
N LYS A 54 1.44 12.63 -23.37
CA LYS A 54 1.74 14.03 -23.66
C LYS A 54 1.59 14.32 -25.17
N PRO A 55 0.72 15.24 -25.61
CA PRO A 55 0.76 15.77 -26.97
C PRO A 55 1.84 16.86 -27.10
N THR A 56 2.44 16.97 -28.28
CA THR A 56 3.37 18.03 -28.67
C THR A 56 2.60 19.34 -28.93
N ASP A 57 3.20 20.44 -28.50
CA ASP A 57 2.63 21.77 -28.31
C ASP A 57 2.55 22.60 -29.61
N GLU A 58 1.42 23.30 -29.83
CA GLU A 58 1.28 24.38 -30.83
C GLU A 58 0.69 25.68 -30.26
N ALA A 59 0.43 25.79 -28.95
CA ALA A 59 0.09 27.07 -28.29
C ALA A 59 0.04 26.91 -26.75
N PRO A 60 0.68 27.80 -25.96
CA PRO A 60 0.99 27.54 -24.54
C PRO A 60 -0.21 27.47 -23.57
N PHE A 61 -1.44 27.75 -24.00
CA PHE A 61 -2.65 27.67 -23.14
C PHE A 61 -3.94 27.23 -23.88
N CYS A 62 -3.88 26.91 -25.18
CA CYS A 62 -5.02 26.27 -25.85
C CYS A 62 -5.07 24.79 -25.42
N PRO A 63 -6.24 24.22 -25.09
CA PRO A 63 -7.61 24.67 -25.37
C PRO A 63 -8.38 25.31 -24.19
N PHE A 64 -7.71 25.85 -23.17
CA PHE A 64 -8.37 26.32 -21.94
C PHE A 64 -9.09 27.67 -22.13
N GLN A 65 -10.25 27.83 -21.48
CA GLN A 65 -11.09 29.03 -21.61
C GLN A 65 -10.48 30.25 -20.91
N THR A 66 -9.77 30.04 -19.80
CA THR A 66 -9.07 31.08 -19.07
C THR A 66 -7.64 30.65 -18.71
N HIS A 67 -6.76 31.62 -18.52
CA HIS A 67 -5.43 31.38 -17.95
C HIS A 67 -5.52 30.76 -16.53
N GLY A 68 -6.59 31.06 -15.79
CA GLY A 68 -6.87 30.45 -14.49
C GLY A 68 -7.12 28.94 -14.61
N ASP A 69 -7.87 28.50 -15.62
CA ASP A 69 -8.12 27.06 -15.88
C ASP A 69 -6.84 26.34 -16.27
N PHE A 70 -6.00 26.97 -17.11
CA PHE A 70 -4.68 26.43 -17.46
C PHE A 70 -3.79 26.23 -16.22
N GLN A 71 -3.67 27.27 -15.38
CA GLN A 71 -2.87 27.21 -14.17
C GLN A 71 -3.43 26.21 -13.16
N PHE A 72 -4.75 26.13 -13.03
CA PHE A 72 -5.41 25.14 -12.17
C PHE A 72 -5.10 23.71 -12.63
N VAL A 73 -5.24 23.42 -13.93
CA VAL A 73 -4.93 22.11 -14.51
C VAL A 73 -3.45 21.77 -14.37
N GLU A 74 -2.54 22.73 -14.55
CA GLU A 74 -1.11 22.55 -14.32
C GLU A 74 -0.83 22.10 -12.87
N ILE A 75 -1.47 22.74 -11.88
CA ILE A 75 -1.35 22.35 -10.47
C ILE A 75 -1.92 20.95 -10.24
N VAL A 76 -3.10 20.64 -10.78
CA VAL A 76 -3.76 19.34 -10.66
C VAL A 76 -2.89 18.22 -11.21
N LEU A 77 -2.30 18.41 -12.40
CA LEU A 77 -1.44 17.42 -13.04
C LEU A 77 -0.11 17.26 -12.30
N ASN A 78 0.54 18.37 -11.92
CA ASN A 78 1.81 18.33 -11.18
C ASN A 78 1.66 17.67 -9.80
N ALA A 79 0.50 17.85 -9.15
CA ALA A 79 0.19 17.23 -7.86
C ALA A 79 -0.47 15.84 -7.99
N ALA A 80 -0.71 15.36 -9.21
CA ALA A 80 -1.39 14.09 -9.50
C ALA A 80 -2.72 13.91 -8.72
N LEU A 81 -3.53 14.97 -8.66
CA LEU A 81 -4.80 14.93 -7.92
C LEU A 81 -5.82 14.02 -8.63
N ASN A 82 -6.52 13.20 -7.86
CA ASN A 82 -7.60 12.37 -8.38
C ASN A 82 -8.91 13.17 -8.56
N LYS A 83 -9.90 12.57 -9.24
CA LYS A 83 -11.20 13.21 -9.52
C LYS A 83 -11.87 13.79 -8.26
N ALA A 84 -11.91 13.04 -7.17
CA ALA A 84 -12.55 13.49 -5.94
C ALA A 84 -11.82 14.69 -5.31
N GLN A 85 -10.48 14.70 -5.37
CA GLN A 85 -9.67 15.82 -4.90
C GLN A 85 -9.86 17.08 -5.76
N VAL A 86 -9.97 16.92 -7.08
CA VAL A 86 -10.27 18.02 -8.02
C VAL A 86 -11.64 18.62 -7.72
N ASP A 87 -12.67 17.78 -7.62
CA ASP A 87 -14.04 18.22 -7.33
C ASP A 87 -14.12 18.97 -5.98
N ALA A 88 -13.46 18.45 -4.94
CA ALA A 88 -13.40 19.08 -3.63
C ALA A 88 -12.66 20.44 -3.63
N LEU A 89 -11.60 20.56 -4.43
CA LEU A 89 -10.84 21.80 -4.54
C LEU A 89 -11.63 22.88 -5.31
N LEU A 90 -12.31 22.51 -6.39
CA LEU A 90 -13.21 23.41 -7.13
C LEU A 90 -14.36 23.90 -6.25
N ASP A 91 -14.98 23.00 -5.47
CA ASP A 91 -16.02 23.37 -4.51
C ASP A 91 -15.51 24.35 -3.44
N LEU A 92 -14.30 24.12 -2.91
CA LEU A 92 -13.68 25.04 -1.96
C LEU A 92 -13.42 26.43 -2.58
N ILE A 93 -12.88 26.48 -3.80
CA ILE A 93 -12.63 27.74 -4.52
C ILE A 93 -13.95 28.50 -4.74
N ASP A 94 -15.00 27.81 -5.17
CA ASP A 94 -16.34 28.38 -5.36
C ASP A 94 -16.92 28.92 -4.05
N ARG A 95 -16.81 28.16 -2.94
CA ARG A 95 -17.24 28.63 -1.62
C ARG A 95 -16.44 29.85 -1.13
N VAL A 96 -15.14 29.91 -1.41
CA VAL A 96 -14.31 31.08 -1.08
C VAL A 96 -14.72 32.29 -1.94
N ALA A 97 -14.94 32.10 -3.25
CA ALA A 97 -15.37 33.16 -4.15
C ALA A 97 -16.75 33.73 -3.78
N LYS A 98 -17.65 32.87 -3.28
CA LYS A 98 -18.97 33.26 -2.76
C LYS A 98 -18.92 33.82 -1.33
N GLY A 99 -17.76 33.84 -0.67
CA GLY A 99 -17.59 34.31 0.70
C GLY A 99 -18.13 33.35 1.79
N ALA A 100 -18.51 32.12 1.42
CA ALA A 100 -19.00 31.09 2.34
C ALA A 100 -17.88 30.34 3.08
N ALA A 101 -16.63 30.46 2.62
CA ALA A 101 -15.45 29.89 3.27
C ALA A 101 -14.29 30.89 3.23
N LYS A 102 -13.32 30.72 4.14
CA LYS A 102 -12.10 31.53 4.17
C LYS A 102 -10.89 30.65 4.45
N VAL A 103 -9.98 30.55 3.48
CA VAL A 103 -8.67 29.91 3.65
C VAL A 103 -7.69 30.97 4.17
N MET A 104 -7.16 30.76 5.37
CA MET A 104 -6.26 31.72 6.03
C MET A 104 -4.78 31.43 5.80
N LEU A 105 -4.46 30.24 5.28
CA LEU A 105 -3.10 29.78 5.01
C LEU A 105 -2.54 30.53 3.79
N LYS A 106 -1.39 31.17 3.95
CA LYS A 106 -0.79 32.03 2.91
C LYS A 106 0.41 31.42 2.20
N ASN A 107 1.03 30.43 2.82
CA ASN A 107 2.25 29.81 2.31
C ASN A 107 2.42 28.40 2.89
N GLU A 108 3.40 27.68 2.36
CA GLU A 108 3.74 26.33 2.79
C GLU A 108 4.16 26.29 4.28
N ALA A 109 4.90 27.28 4.78
CA ALA A 109 5.33 27.31 6.18
C ALA A 109 4.14 27.41 7.17
N GLU A 110 3.10 28.18 6.82
CA GLU A 110 1.86 28.26 7.60
C GLU A 110 1.06 26.95 7.53
N LEU A 111 1.04 26.31 6.36
CA LEU A 111 0.43 24.98 6.21
C LEU A 111 1.17 23.95 7.07
N CYS A 112 2.50 23.88 7.00
CA CYS A 112 3.33 23.00 7.82
C CYS A 112 3.11 23.28 9.31
N LYS A 113 3.10 24.54 9.74
CA LYS A 113 2.82 24.90 11.14
C LYS A 113 1.41 24.50 11.58
N ALA A 114 0.42 24.63 10.70
CA ALA A 114 -0.93 24.17 10.99
C ALA A 114 -0.97 22.64 11.11
N CYS A 115 -0.27 21.92 10.23
CA CYS A 115 -0.09 20.48 10.30
C CYS A 115 0.66 20.06 11.58
N ASP A 116 1.72 20.75 11.98
CA ASP A 116 2.48 20.47 13.21
C ASP A 116 1.60 20.63 14.45
N ASN A 117 0.72 21.63 14.48
CA ASN A 117 -0.28 21.79 15.54
C ASN A 117 -1.31 20.65 15.56
N VAL A 118 -1.60 20.04 14.41
CA VAL A 118 -2.43 18.83 14.31
C VAL A 118 -1.64 17.59 14.74
N VAL A 119 -0.36 17.49 14.36
CA VAL A 119 0.55 16.41 14.78
C VAL A 119 0.74 16.43 16.29
N ALA A 120 0.71 17.61 16.94
CA ALA A 120 0.68 17.73 18.40
C ALA A 120 -0.59 17.14 19.04
N LYS A 121 -1.65 16.92 18.27
CA LYS A 121 -2.85 16.18 18.68
C LYS A 121 -2.80 14.69 18.33
N LEU A 122 -1.85 14.26 17.48
CA LEU A 122 -1.62 12.86 17.16
C LEU A 122 -0.82 12.17 18.27
N THR A 123 -0.82 10.84 18.24
CA THR A 123 -0.22 9.99 19.28
C THR A 123 1.28 10.30 19.51
N PRO A 124 1.68 10.78 20.70
CA PRO A 124 3.07 11.12 21.00
C PRO A 124 3.94 9.87 21.19
N PHE A 125 5.26 10.05 21.10
CA PHE A 125 6.20 9.03 21.54
C PHE A 125 6.20 8.96 23.07
N LEU A 126 6.10 7.73 23.57
CA LEU A 126 6.25 7.38 24.96
C LEU A 126 7.65 6.85 25.22
N LYS A 127 8.17 7.10 26.42
CA LYS A 127 9.46 6.58 26.88
C LYS A 127 9.21 5.42 27.83
N HIS A 128 9.84 4.28 27.58
CA HIS A 128 9.73 3.12 28.45
C HIS A 128 11.11 2.48 28.67
N PRO A 129 11.43 2.09 29.92
CA PRO A 129 12.65 1.37 30.20
C PRO A 129 12.54 -0.07 29.67
N VAL A 130 13.55 -0.51 28.95
CA VAL A 130 13.72 -1.91 28.52
C VAL A 130 14.99 -2.45 29.13
N THR A 131 14.86 -3.46 29.96
CA THR A 131 16.00 -4.15 30.57
C THR A 131 16.35 -5.40 29.77
N ALA A 132 17.61 -5.50 29.33
CA ALA A 132 18.16 -6.66 28.66
C ALA A 132 19.39 -7.16 29.43
N THR A 133 19.66 -8.46 29.39
CA THR A 133 20.88 -9.01 30.00
C THR A 133 22.01 -8.91 29.00
N TYR A 134 23.08 -8.20 29.35
CA TYR A 134 24.30 -8.10 28.57
C TYR A 134 25.50 -8.45 29.47
N LYS A 135 26.40 -9.32 29.03
CA LYS A 135 27.54 -9.83 29.83
C LYS A 135 27.14 -10.31 31.26
N LYS A 136 25.97 -10.96 31.39
CA LYS A 136 25.37 -11.44 32.66
C LYS A 136 24.98 -10.32 33.64
N GLN A 137 24.95 -9.07 33.21
CA GLN A 137 24.41 -7.96 33.98
C GLN A 137 23.13 -7.40 33.33
N PRO A 138 22.11 -7.05 34.12
CA PRO A 138 20.95 -6.35 33.59
C PRO A 138 21.33 -4.92 33.22
N VAL A 139 21.13 -4.55 31.95
CA VAL A 139 21.32 -3.18 31.45
C VAL A 139 19.96 -2.65 31.03
N THR A 140 19.61 -1.46 31.53
CA THR A 140 18.34 -0.80 31.21
C THR A 140 18.58 0.33 30.22
N TYR A 141 17.85 0.30 29.11
CA TYR A 141 17.86 1.34 28.09
C TYR A 141 16.52 2.07 28.07
N GLU A 142 16.55 3.38 27.86
CA GLU A 142 15.35 4.16 27.58
C GLU A 142 14.99 3.99 26.10
N VAL A 143 13.83 3.42 25.82
CA VAL A 143 13.33 3.20 24.46
C VAL A 143 12.16 4.15 24.22
N HIS A 144 12.22 4.84 23.08
CA HIS A 144 11.13 5.69 22.63
C HIS A 144 10.24 4.89 21.69
N THR A 145 8.94 4.82 21.98
CA THR A 145 7.96 4.08 21.17
C THR A 145 6.66 4.84 21.01
N ARG A 146 5.98 4.64 19.89
CA ARG A 146 4.60 5.04 19.68
C ARG A 146 3.72 3.77 19.74
N PRO A 147 2.55 3.82 20.38
CA PRO A 147 1.58 2.72 20.33
C PRO A 147 1.19 2.39 18.88
N VAL A 148 1.53 1.18 18.43
CA VAL A 148 1.18 0.69 17.09
C VAL A 148 -0.33 0.58 16.91
N TRP A 149 -1.06 0.27 17.99
CA TRP A 149 -2.53 0.17 17.99
C TRP A 149 -3.19 1.51 17.65
N GLU A 150 -2.82 2.59 18.32
CA GLU A 150 -3.39 3.93 18.05
C GLU A 150 -3.06 4.38 16.62
N TRP A 151 -1.83 4.12 16.16
CA TRP A 151 -1.45 4.39 14.77
C TRP A 151 -2.31 3.60 13.77
N ALA A 152 -2.65 2.36 14.08
CA ALA A 152 -3.54 1.55 13.25
C ALA A 152 -4.96 2.13 13.20
N LEU A 153 -5.50 2.57 14.34
CA LEU A 153 -6.80 3.24 14.40
C LEU A 153 -6.80 4.53 13.57
N ASP A 154 -5.72 5.32 13.61
CA ASP A 154 -5.57 6.52 12.78
C ASP A 154 -5.61 6.20 11.28
N LEU A 155 -5.00 5.09 10.84
CA LEU A 155 -5.06 4.63 9.46
C LEU A 155 -6.48 4.20 9.06
N LEU A 156 -7.14 3.42 9.91
CA LEU A 156 -8.49 2.91 9.67
C LEU A 156 -9.54 4.04 9.62
N ALA A 157 -9.35 5.08 10.42
CA ALA A 157 -10.24 6.25 10.45
C ALA A 157 -10.04 7.17 9.24
N ASN A 158 -9.01 6.96 8.40
CA ASN A 158 -8.69 7.86 7.30
C ASN A 158 -9.52 7.54 6.04
N PRO A 159 -10.47 8.39 5.64
CA PRO A 159 -11.32 8.14 4.47
C PRO A 159 -10.56 8.14 3.15
N LEU A 160 -9.37 8.75 3.10
CA LEU A 160 -8.51 8.75 1.90
C LEU A 160 -7.80 7.40 1.70
N LEU A 161 -7.62 6.62 2.77
CA LEU A 161 -7.01 5.29 2.71
C LEU A 161 -8.04 4.17 2.57
N ALA A 162 -9.28 4.40 3.04
CA ALA A 162 -10.37 3.43 2.99
C ALA A 162 -10.51 2.68 1.64
N PRO A 163 -10.41 3.31 0.46
CA PRO A 163 -10.57 2.61 -0.82
C PRO A 163 -9.41 1.66 -1.18
N TYR A 164 -8.25 1.80 -0.53
CA TYR A 164 -7.04 1.05 -0.88
C TYR A 164 -6.79 -0.14 0.03
N PHE A 165 -7.56 -0.29 1.12
CA PHE A 165 -7.41 -1.46 1.99
C PHE A 165 -7.87 -2.72 1.28
N VAL A 166 -7.00 -3.74 1.34
CA VAL A 166 -7.34 -5.11 0.96
C VAL A 166 -7.49 -5.94 2.23
N TRP A 167 -8.65 -6.56 2.35
CA TRP A 167 -9.10 -7.22 3.57
C TRP A 167 -8.93 -8.73 3.50
N ASP A 168 -9.36 -9.35 2.39
CA ASP A 168 -9.29 -10.79 2.24
C ASP A 168 -8.01 -11.26 1.56
N ALA A 169 -7.64 -12.50 1.85
CA ALA A 169 -6.62 -13.22 1.10
C ALA A 169 -7.04 -13.42 -0.36
N GLU A 170 -6.03 -13.39 -1.22
CA GLU A 170 -6.17 -13.64 -2.65
C GLU A 170 -5.13 -14.68 -3.07
N ARG A 171 -5.45 -15.54 -4.05
CA ARG A 171 -4.48 -16.39 -4.73
C ARG A 171 -4.44 -16.00 -6.19
N LEU A 172 -3.25 -15.60 -6.63
CA LEU A 172 -3.01 -15.11 -7.97
C LEU A 172 -2.34 -16.18 -8.81
N TYR A 173 -2.87 -16.41 -10.00
CA TYR A 173 -2.34 -17.36 -10.95
C TYR A 173 -2.17 -16.72 -12.32
N LYS A 174 -1.15 -17.15 -13.06
CA LYS A 174 -0.90 -16.73 -14.44
C LYS A 174 -0.90 -17.94 -15.35
N HIS A 175 -1.64 -17.88 -16.45
CA HIS A 175 -1.66 -18.94 -17.44
C HIS A 175 -0.43 -18.85 -18.36
N ASN A 176 0.41 -19.89 -18.34
CA ASN A 176 1.64 -19.96 -19.14
C ASN A 176 1.42 -20.52 -20.57
N GLY A 177 0.16 -20.80 -20.94
CA GLY A 177 -0.21 -21.45 -22.21
C GLY A 177 -0.51 -22.95 -22.06
N THR A 178 -0.08 -23.57 -20.96
CA THR A 178 -0.34 -24.97 -20.61
C THR A 178 -1.12 -25.11 -19.31
N GLU A 179 -0.75 -24.37 -18.27
CA GLU A 179 -1.36 -24.43 -16.95
C GLU A 179 -1.34 -23.07 -16.25
N TYR A 180 -2.06 -22.96 -15.14
CA TYR A 180 -2.04 -21.81 -14.26
C TYR A 180 -0.94 -21.97 -13.20
N GLU A 181 0.06 -21.09 -13.24
CA GLU A 181 1.13 -21.05 -12.25
C GLU A 181 0.82 -20.03 -11.16
N ARG A 182 1.00 -20.44 -9.90
CA ARG A 182 0.84 -19.58 -8.72
C ARG A 182 1.99 -18.58 -8.61
N PHE A 183 1.68 -17.32 -8.28
CA PHE A 183 2.71 -16.32 -7.94
C PHE A 183 2.25 -15.41 -6.81
N PHE A 184 3.22 -14.76 -6.14
CA PHE A 184 3.00 -13.85 -5.01
C PHE A 184 3.34 -12.41 -5.43
N HIS A 185 2.52 -11.46 -5.03
CA HIS A 185 2.70 -10.05 -5.38
C HIS A 185 2.61 -9.11 -4.18
N GLU A 186 1.58 -9.30 -3.35
CA GLU A 186 1.29 -8.49 -2.16
C GLU A 186 1.16 -9.40 -0.92
N PRO A 187 1.26 -8.87 0.32
CA PRO A 187 1.21 -9.69 1.53
C PRO A 187 -0.04 -10.57 1.64
N TRP A 188 -1.22 -10.02 1.31
CA TRP A 188 -2.50 -10.77 1.31
C TRP A 188 -2.58 -11.82 0.20
N THR A 189 -1.64 -11.80 -0.74
CA THR A 189 -1.56 -12.81 -1.79
C THR A 189 -0.74 -14.03 -1.36
N ALA A 190 -0.18 -14.06 -0.15
CA ALA A 190 0.63 -15.17 0.35
C ALA A 190 -0.22 -16.28 0.99
N ASP A 191 0.28 -17.53 0.93
CA ASP A 191 -0.44 -18.67 1.49
C ASP A 191 -0.60 -18.54 3.02
N CYS A 192 0.37 -17.93 3.71
CA CYS A 192 0.26 -17.66 5.13
C CYS A 192 -0.93 -16.75 5.47
N TRP A 193 -1.27 -15.77 4.62
CA TRP A 193 -2.43 -14.90 4.85
C TRP A 193 -3.73 -15.66 4.66
N TRP A 194 -3.77 -16.54 3.66
CA TRP A 194 -4.89 -17.45 3.42
C TRP A 194 -5.13 -18.34 4.64
N ASP A 195 -4.06 -18.96 5.16
CA ASP A 195 -4.13 -19.83 6.32
C ASP A 195 -4.56 -19.06 7.58
N ILE A 196 -4.07 -17.83 7.77
CA ILE A 196 -4.53 -16.97 8.88
C ILE A 196 -6.03 -16.73 8.77
N GLN A 197 -6.54 -16.33 7.59
CA GLN A 197 -7.97 -16.05 7.40
C GLN A 197 -8.83 -17.30 7.56
N SER A 198 -8.34 -18.47 7.14
CA SER A 198 -9.01 -19.77 7.33
C SER A 198 -9.07 -20.21 8.79
N ASN A 199 -8.18 -19.74 9.66
CA ASN A 199 -8.14 -20.06 11.09
C ASN A 199 -8.90 -19.06 11.96
N LEU A 200 -9.52 -18.03 11.36
CA LEU A 200 -10.34 -17.08 12.12
C LEU A 200 -11.66 -17.72 12.56
N PRO A 201 -12.23 -17.30 13.69
CA PRO A 201 -13.49 -17.85 14.18
C PRO A 201 -14.66 -17.55 13.23
N ASP A 202 -15.39 -18.59 12.82
CA ASP A 202 -16.58 -18.48 11.95
C ASP A 202 -17.81 -17.92 12.67
N ASP A 203 -17.80 -17.91 14.01
CA ASP A 203 -18.91 -17.44 14.84
C ASP A 203 -18.93 -15.91 15.03
N VAL A 204 -17.85 -15.22 14.61
CA VAL A 204 -17.74 -13.77 14.66
C VAL A 204 -17.85 -13.20 13.25
N GLU A 205 -18.92 -12.47 13.00
CA GLU A 205 -19.18 -11.83 11.71
C GLU A 205 -18.08 -10.80 11.38
N ASN A 206 -17.64 -10.77 10.12
CA ASN A 206 -16.66 -9.83 9.59
C ASN A 206 -15.26 -9.92 10.24
N THR A 207 -14.87 -11.11 10.71
CA THR A 207 -13.49 -11.31 11.20
C THR A 207 -12.50 -11.33 10.05
N ILE A 208 -11.55 -10.39 10.05
CA ILE A 208 -10.61 -10.16 8.96
C ILE A 208 -9.20 -9.95 9.53
N PRO A 209 -8.14 -10.48 8.90
CA PRO A 209 -6.77 -10.21 9.31
C PRO A 209 -6.37 -8.74 9.09
N PHE A 210 -5.81 -8.11 10.12
CA PHE A 210 -5.12 -6.82 10.00
C PHE A 210 -3.63 -7.00 10.30
N GLY A 211 -2.79 -6.83 9.28
CA GLY A 211 -1.38 -7.17 9.32
C GLY A 211 -0.47 -5.96 9.51
N PHE A 212 0.53 -6.14 10.37
CA PHE A 212 1.65 -5.20 10.54
C PHE A 212 2.94 -5.84 10.05
N ILE A 213 3.74 -5.07 9.31
CA ILE A 213 5.12 -5.42 9.02
C ILE A 213 6.00 -4.45 9.79
N LEU A 214 6.80 -5.00 10.70
CA LEU A 214 7.72 -4.28 11.54
C LEU A 214 9.14 -4.65 11.15
N TYR A 215 9.97 -3.65 10.91
CA TYR A 215 11.40 -3.86 10.72
C TYR A 215 12.19 -2.71 11.34
N ALA A 216 13.45 -2.98 11.66
CA ALA A 216 14.38 -1.96 12.10
C ALA A 216 15.64 -2.07 11.26
N ASP A 217 16.15 -0.93 10.79
CA ASP A 217 17.40 -0.88 10.05
C ASP A 217 18.26 0.29 10.50
N LYS A 218 19.57 0.20 10.26
CA LYS A 218 20.55 1.22 10.61
C LYS A 218 20.42 2.39 9.64
N THR A 219 19.98 3.52 10.15
CA THR A 219 19.87 4.77 9.38
C THR A 219 20.87 5.81 9.85
N LYS A 220 21.38 6.61 8.91
CA LYS A 220 22.19 7.79 9.22
C LYS A 220 21.23 8.96 9.42
N LEU A 221 21.20 9.51 10.63
CA LEU A 221 20.31 10.62 11.02
C LEU A 221 20.91 12.00 10.72
N SER A 222 22.19 12.05 10.35
CA SER A 222 22.90 13.27 9.99
C SER A 222 23.49 13.15 8.59
N SER A 223 23.46 14.23 7.81
CA SER A 223 24.15 14.35 6.52
C SER A 223 25.66 14.13 6.64
N HIS A 224 26.24 14.43 7.81
CA HIS A 224 27.64 14.20 8.13
C HIS A 224 27.92 12.78 8.67
N GLY A 225 26.88 11.94 8.82
CA GLY A 225 27.00 10.52 9.16
C GLY A 225 27.41 10.19 10.61
N THR A 226 27.57 11.20 11.46
CA THR A 226 28.01 11.06 12.87
C THR A 226 26.92 10.55 13.80
N VAL A 227 25.65 10.82 13.50
CA VAL A 227 24.51 10.34 14.30
C VAL A 227 23.89 9.15 13.58
N LYS A 228 23.98 7.97 14.20
CA LYS A 228 23.33 6.74 13.74
C LYS A 228 22.06 6.53 14.57
N GLY A 229 21.02 5.97 13.97
CA GLY A 229 19.81 5.57 14.67
C GLY A 229 19.25 4.29 14.09
N TYR A 230 18.55 3.54 14.92
CA TYR A 230 17.89 2.29 14.53
C TYR A 230 16.37 2.48 14.70
N PRO A 231 15.71 3.19 13.77
CA PRO A 231 14.27 3.35 13.81
C PRO A 231 13.58 2.00 13.64
N ILE A 232 12.55 1.76 14.45
CA ILE A 232 11.56 0.72 14.22
C ILE A 232 10.49 1.34 13.34
N VAL A 233 10.34 0.79 12.14
CA VAL A 233 9.37 1.21 11.15
C VAL A 233 8.24 0.19 11.11
N VAL A 234 7.01 0.68 11.08
CA VAL A 234 5.80 -0.12 10.84
C VAL A 234 5.20 0.23 9.49
N CYS A 235 4.68 -0.78 8.82
CA CYS A 235 3.86 -0.64 7.63
C CYS A 235 2.59 -1.47 7.77
N CYS A 236 1.48 -1.01 7.18
CA CYS A 236 0.22 -1.76 7.18
C CYS A 236 0.21 -2.71 5.98
N ALA A 237 0.18 -4.01 6.23
CA ALA A 237 0.26 -5.04 5.20
C ALA A 237 -1.03 -5.18 4.38
N ASN A 238 -2.14 -4.58 4.85
CA ASN A 238 -3.41 -4.48 4.13
C ASN A 238 -3.43 -3.33 3.11
N LEU A 239 -2.35 -2.53 3.02
CA LEU A 239 -2.20 -1.49 2.01
C LEU A 239 -1.20 -1.94 0.94
N PRO A 240 -1.46 -1.61 -0.35
CA PRO A 240 -0.55 -1.89 -1.45
C PRO A 240 0.89 -1.42 -1.25
N VAL A 241 1.81 -2.18 -1.85
CA VAL A 241 3.25 -1.96 -1.69
C VAL A 241 3.72 -0.59 -2.21
N ASN A 242 2.96 0.04 -3.10
CA ASN A 242 3.26 1.40 -3.58
C ASN A 242 2.79 2.50 -2.61
N ILE A 243 1.77 2.26 -1.78
CA ILE A 243 1.26 3.24 -0.81
C ILE A 243 2.18 3.30 0.41
N TRP A 244 2.50 2.15 0.99
CA TRP A 244 3.32 2.12 2.21
C TRP A 244 4.80 2.50 1.96
N ASN A 245 5.30 2.39 0.73
CA ASN A 245 6.63 2.85 0.28
C ASN A 245 6.58 4.29 -0.26
N GLY A 246 5.38 4.85 -0.38
CA GLY A 246 5.15 6.22 -0.81
C GLY A 246 5.52 7.23 0.28
N LYS A 247 5.62 8.50 -0.12
CA LYS A 247 5.85 9.63 0.79
C LYS A 247 4.55 10.24 1.33
N GLY A 248 3.40 9.68 0.94
CA GLY A 248 2.06 10.20 1.23
C GLY A 248 1.40 9.53 2.44
N LEU A 249 0.11 9.80 2.60
CA LEU A 249 -0.74 9.13 3.59
C LEU A 249 -0.72 7.62 3.37
N GLY A 250 -0.71 6.85 4.47
CA GLY A 250 -0.62 5.37 4.42
C GLY A 250 0.81 4.84 4.25
N GLY A 251 1.79 5.74 4.08
CA GLY A 251 3.21 5.42 4.12
C GLY A 251 3.64 4.78 5.44
N SER A 252 4.78 4.10 5.39
CA SER A 252 5.47 3.55 6.56
C SER A 252 5.69 4.62 7.64
N CYS A 253 5.63 4.21 8.90
CA CYS A 253 5.73 5.12 10.04
C CYS A 253 6.81 4.65 11.02
N VAL A 254 7.63 5.58 11.51
CA VAL A 254 8.52 5.29 12.63
C VAL A 254 7.69 5.17 13.91
N VAL A 255 7.72 4.00 14.53
CA VAL A 255 7.04 3.70 15.80
C VAL A 255 7.99 3.48 16.95
N GLY A 256 9.30 3.49 16.71
CA GLY A 256 10.24 3.48 17.82
C GLY A 256 11.67 3.71 17.42
N TRP A 257 12.54 3.77 18.42
CA TRP A 257 13.98 3.92 18.27
C TRP A 257 14.67 2.91 19.16
N LEU A 258 15.39 1.96 18.55
CA LEU A 258 16.22 1.03 19.31
C LEU A 258 17.41 1.77 19.91
N PRO A 259 17.81 1.41 21.14
CA PRO A 259 18.93 2.04 21.81
C PRO A 259 20.24 1.71 21.11
N ILE A 260 21.17 2.68 21.10
CA ILE A 260 22.53 2.46 20.63
C ILE A 260 23.33 1.93 21.82
N VAL A 261 23.80 0.70 21.71
CA VAL A 261 24.74 0.12 22.67
C VAL A 261 26.15 0.56 22.24
N PRO A 262 26.91 1.28 23.08
CA PRO A 262 28.32 1.52 22.81
C PRO A 262 29.06 0.18 22.76
N GLU A 263 29.83 -0.07 21.70
CA GLU A 263 30.81 -1.16 21.71
C GLU A 263 32.00 -0.70 22.56
N ASP A 264 32.37 -1.48 23.58
CA ASP A 264 33.58 -1.21 24.36
C ASP A 264 34.80 -1.38 23.43
N ALA A 265 35.72 -0.40 23.43
CA ALA A 265 36.90 -0.39 22.56
C ALA A 265 37.84 -1.62 22.72
N GLU A 266 37.64 -2.44 23.75
CA GLU A 266 38.35 -3.70 23.98
C GLU A 266 37.81 -4.87 23.15
N GLU A 267 36.68 -4.71 22.43
CA GLU A 267 36.05 -5.77 21.62
C GLU A 267 36.49 -5.78 20.14
N GLU A 268 37.24 -4.77 19.67
CA GLU A 268 37.77 -4.75 18.29
C GLU A 268 39.00 -5.67 18.10
N ASP A 269 39.73 -6.00 19.17
CA ASP A 269 41.00 -6.77 19.09
C ASP A 269 40.82 -8.30 19.02
N TYR A 270 39.60 -8.83 19.09
CA TYR A 270 39.34 -10.28 19.06
C TYR A 270 38.81 -10.82 17.73
N LYS A 271 38.83 -10.04 16.64
CA LYS A 271 38.37 -10.49 15.32
C LYS A 271 39.48 -10.85 14.31
N GLU A 272 40.75 -10.87 14.72
CA GLU A 272 41.82 -11.42 13.88
C GLU A 272 42.71 -12.40 14.66
N GLN A 273 42.25 -13.65 14.82
CA GLN A 273 43.11 -14.84 14.96
C GLN A 273 42.48 -16.05 14.26
#